data_AF-R4LCR1-F1
#
_entry.id   AF-R4LCR1-F1
#
_cell.length_a   1.000
_cell.length_b   1.000
_cell.length_c   1.000
_cell.angle_alpha   90.00
_cell.angle_beta   90.00
_cell.angle_gamma   90.00
#
_symmetry.space_group_name_H-M   'P 1'
#
loop_
_entity.id
_entity.type
_entity.pdbx_description
1 polymer ?
#
loop_
_entity_poly.entity_id
_entity_poly.type
_entity_poly.pdbx_seq_one_letter_code
_entity_poly.pdbx_strand_id
1 'polypeptide(L)'
;MRLKIVMAAALLALPAAAAVGSAAFADPSGCSAAITGFGLTSASKLYANGEGRCSTSANRNLQIEIKQDLSLQPDPVALHSNDTGSKTYYAANPSGCDNGNNASYYGRAFFTTNTTYHDTSAHKYSVC
;
A
#
# COMPACT_ATOMS: atom_id res chain seq x y z
N MET A 1 -68.96 19.17 16.61
CA MET A 1 -69.36 17.96 15.86
C MET A 1 -68.54 17.87 14.59
N ARG A 2 -68.07 16.66 14.24
CA ARG A 2 -67.36 16.23 13.01
C ARG A 2 -65.82 16.20 13.06
N LEU A 3 -65.35 15.09 13.64
CA LEU A 3 -64.08 14.41 13.35
C LEU A 3 -63.85 14.33 11.83
N LYS A 4 -62.60 14.60 11.40
CA LYS A 4 -62.03 14.03 10.18
C LYS A 4 -60.64 13.49 10.51
N ILE A 5 -60.59 12.18 10.74
CA ILE A 5 -59.38 11.38 10.77
C ILE A 5 -58.93 11.26 9.32
N VAL A 6 -57.72 11.72 9.01
CA VAL A 6 -57.04 11.39 7.75
C VAL A 6 -55.79 10.62 8.13
N MET A 7 -55.82 9.31 7.85
CA MET A 7 -54.67 8.43 7.83
C MET A 7 -53.64 8.98 6.85
N ALA A 8 -52.46 9.36 7.34
CA ALA A 8 -51.28 9.50 6.51
C ALA A 8 -50.33 8.35 6.90
N ALA A 9 -50.18 7.42 5.96
CA ALA A 9 -49.34 6.25 6.09
C ALA A 9 -47.92 6.63 6.49
N ALA A 10 -47.44 6.04 7.58
CA ALA A 10 -46.04 6.06 7.94
C ALA A 10 -45.25 5.23 6.92
N LEU A 11 -44.75 5.87 5.86
CA LEU A 11 -43.63 5.32 5.12
C LEU A 11 -42.41 5.40 6.06
N LEU A 12 -42.08 4.25 6.65
CA LEU A 12 -40.76 3.97 7.18
C LEU A 12 -39.75 4.09 6.03
N ALA A 13 -39.29 5.32 5.78
CA ALA A 13 -38.07 5.56 5.03
C ALA A 13 -36.93 5.04 5.90
N LEU A 14 -36.63 3.75 5.78
CA LEU A 14 -35.30 3.27 6.14
C LEU A 14 -34.33 4.10 5.30
N PRO A 15 -33.41 4.88 5.89
CA PRO A 15 -32.24 5.27 5.13
C PRO A 15 -31.58 3.94 4.78
N ALA A 16 -31.69 3.56 3.51
CA ALA A 16 -30.80 2.59 2.93
C ALA A 16 -29.42 3.12 3.28
N ALA A 17 -28.79 2.49 4.27
CA ALA A 17 -27.37 2.63 4.49
C ALA A 17 -26.78 2.22 3.15
N ALA A 18 -26.49 3.22 2.32
CA ALA A 18 -25.47 3.10 1.33
C ALA A 18 -24.24 2.75 2.18
N ALA A 19 -24.05 1.45 2.37
CA ALA A 19 -22.74 0.89 2.41
C ALA A 19 -22.07 1.49 1.19
N VAL A 20 -21.36 2.59 1.41
CA VAL A 20 -20.16 2.93 0.67
C VAL A 20 -19.31 1.69 0.84
N GLY A 21 -19.59 0.68 0.01
CA GLY A 21 -18.73 -0.44 -0.20
C GLY A 21 -17.42 0.22 -0.53
N SER A 22 -16.46 0.07 0.39
CA SER A 22 -15.13 0.59 0.29
C SER A 22 -14.71 0.34 -1.15
N ALA A 23 -14.58 1.40 -1.95
CA ALA A 23 -13.91 1.26 -3.23
C ALA A 23 -12.54 0.70 -2.83
N ALA A 24 -12.35 -0.59 -3.10
CA ALA A 24 -11.16 -1.29 -2.68
C ALA A 24 -10.00 -0.46 -3.21
N PHE A 25 -9.14 0.01 -2.29
CA PHE A 25 -7.89 0.66 -2.62
C PHE A 25 -7.13 -0.33 -3.51
N ALA A 26 -7.27 -0.16 -4.81
CA ALA A 26 -6.70 -1.05 -5.81
C ALA A 26 -5.55 -0.33 -6.50
N ASP A 27 -4.58 -1.11 -6.94
CA ASP A 27 -3.55 -0.64 -7.85
C ASP A 27 -4.18 0.12 -9.03
N PRO A 28 -3.43 1.01 -9.70
CA PRO A 28 -3.93 1.67 -10.91
C PRO A 28 -4.55 0.65 -11.86
N SER A 29 -5.67 0.98 -12.49
CA SER A 29 -6.42 0.01 -13.30
C SER A 29 -5.51 -0.74 -14.30
N GLY A 30 -5.54 -2.08 -14.22
CA GLY A 30 -4.70 -2.96 -15.05
C GLY A 30 -3.25 -3.05 -14.59
N CYS A 31 -2.91 -2.54 -13.42
CA CYS A 31 -1.60 -2.66 -12.79
C CYS A 31 -1.64 -3.57 -11.57
N SER A 32 -0.47 -4.11 -11.22
CA SER A 32 -0.18 -4.74 -9.94
C SER A 32 1.20 -4.30 -9.45
N ALA A 33 1.38 -4.23 -8.13
CA ALA A 33 2.68 -4.06 -7.50
C ALA A 33 2.97 -5.21 -6.54
N ALA A 34 4.25 -5.55 -6.34
CA ALA A 34 4.65 -6.58 -5.41
C ALA A 34 6.10 -6.40 -4.97
N ILE A 35 6.42 -6.94 -3.79
CA ILE A 35 7.79 -7.22 -3.37
C ILE A 35 8.10 -8.67 -3.74
N THR A 36 9.07 -8.87 -4.63
CA THR A 36 9.49 -10.20 -5.12
C THR A 36 10.68 -10.78 -4.38
N GLY A 37 11.35 -9.97 -3.55
CA GLY A 37 12.41 -10.42 -2.65
C GLY A 37 12.66 -9.39 -1.55
N PHE A 38 12.97 -9.86 -0.34
CA PHE A 38 13.23 -9.00 0.81
C PHE A 38 14.19 -9.71 1.77
N GLY A 39 15.13 -8.96 2.34
CA GLY A 39 16.00 -9.48 3.40
C GLY A 39 17.32 -8.75 3.51
N LEU A 40 18.37 -9.52 3.81
CA LEU A 40 19.73 -9.02 3.96
C LEU A 40 20.65 -9.52 2.84
N THR A 41 21.53 -8.63 2.37
CA THR A 41 22.69 -9.00 1.57
C THR A 41 23.75 -9.68 2.44
N SER A 42 24.78 -10.28 1.83
CA SER A 42 25.92 -10.85 2.55
C SER A 42 26.70 -9.83 3.39
N ALA A 43 26.58 -8.53 3.06
CA ALA A 43 27.18 -7.44 3.81
C ALA A 43 26.27 -6.90 4.93
N SER A 44 25.20 -7.62 5.30
CA SER A 44 24.17 -7.21 6.27
C SER A 44 23.39 -5.94 5.90
N LYS A 45 23.41 -5.54 4.62
CA LYS A 45 22.57 -4.44 4.12
C LYS A 45 21.16 -4.95 3.87
N LEU A 46 20.15 -4.18 4.26
CA LEU A 46 18.77 -4.40 3.85
C LEU A 46 18.65 -4.29 2.33
N TYR A 47 17.75 -5.07 1.74
CA TYR A 47 17.31 -4.89 0.36
C TYR A 47 15.85 -5.31 0.18
N ALA A 48 15.21 -4.74 -0.83
CA ALA A 48 13.91 -5.17 -1.31
C ALA A 48 13.89 -5.13 -2.84
N ASN A 49 13.45 -6.19 -3.49
CA ASN A 49 13.13 -6.22 -4.92
C ASN A 49 11.65 -5.92 -5.08
N GLY A 50 11.32 -4.81 -5.71
CA GLY A 50 9.94 -4.49 -6.03
C GLY A 50 9.69 -4.41 -7.53
N GLU A 51 8.53 -4.91 -7.96
CA GLU A 51 8.08 -4.89 -9.34
C GLU A 51 6.68 -4.29 -9.44
N GLY A 52 6.43 -3.62 -10.56
CA GLY A 52 5.11 -3.12 -10.96
C GLY A 52 4.83 -3.53 -12.40
N ARG A 53 3.68 -4.17 -12.64
CA ARG A 53 3.29 -4.64 -13.98
C ARG A 53 1.97 -4.03 -14.36
N CYS A 54 1.86 -3.46 -15.55
CA CYS A 54 0.67 -2.79 -16.06
C CYS A 54 0.31 -3.28 -17.46
N SER A 55 -0.98 -3.42 -17.75
CA SER A 55 -1.50 -3.78 -19.08
C SER A 55 -1.30 -2.68 -20.12
N THR A 56 -1.12 -1.42 -19.71
CA THR A 56 -0.91 -0.27 -20.58
C THR A 56 0.27 0.58 -20.14
N SER A 57 0.97 1.15 -21.12
CA SER A 57 1.99 2.17 -20.88
C SER A 57 1.33 3.48 -20.52
N ALA A 58 1.66 4.04 -19.37
CA ALA A 58 1.29 5.40 -18.95
C ALA A 58 2.34 5.91 -17.96
N ASN A 59 2.43 7.23 -17.77
CA ASN A 59 3.36 7.79 -16.81
C ASN A 59 2.93 7.42 -15.38
N ARG A 60 3.74 6.61 -14.68
CA ARG A 60 3.51 6.20 -13.29
C ARG A 60 4.83 6.20 -12.54
N ASN A 61 4.73 6.19 -11.21
CA ASN A 61 5.87 6.09 -10.31
C ASN A 61 5.61 4.96 -9.30
N LEU A 62 6.34 3.85 -9.47
CA LEU A 62 6.39 2.75 -8.51
C LEU A 62 7.39 3.12 -7.42
N GLN A 63 6.95 3.08 -6.17
CA GLN A 63 7.77 3.33 -5.00
C GLN A 63 7.90 2.07 -4.16
N ILE A 64 9.15 1.74 -3.85
CA ILE A 64 9.52 0.61 -3.01
C ILE A 64 10.20 1.16 -1.77
N GLU A 65 9.65 0.82 -0.61
CA GLU A 65 10.14 1.23 0.70
C GLU A 65 10.56 0.01 1.51
N ILE A 66 11.58 0.18 2.35
CA ILE A 66 11.89 -0.72 3.45
C ILE A 66 11.60 0.07 4.71
N LYS A 67 10.69 -0.45 5.53
CA LYS A 67 10.16 0.24 6.71
C LYS A 67 10.53 -0.52 7.95
N GLN A 68 10.78 0.20 9.03
CA GLN A 68 10.97 -0.39 10.35
C GLN A 68 9.59 -0.53 11.01
N ASP A 69 9.19 -1.74 11.35
CA ASP A 69 7.96 -2.01 12.10
C ASP A 69 8.18 -1.66 13.57
N LEU A 70 7.58 -0.54 13.97
CA LEU A 70 7.58 -0.06 15.36
C LEU A 70 6.23 -0.28 16.04
N SER A 71 5.28 -0.95 15.37
CA SER A 71 3.88 -1.07 15.81
C SER A 71 3.18 0.27 16.13
N LEU A 72 3.79 1.39 15.71
CA LEU A 72 3.34 2.76 15.91
C LEU A 72 3.24 3.41 14.54
N GLN A 73 2.02 3.69 14.09
CA GLN A 73 1.82 4.27 12.76
C GLN A 73 1.97 5.80 12.77
N PRO A 74 2.61 6.39 11.74
CA PRO A 74 3.24 5.72 10.60
C PRO A 74 4.64 5.17 10.94
N ASP A 75 4.90 3.92 10.53
CA ASP A 75 6.23 3.31 10.61
C ASP A 75 7.25 4.13 9.79
N PRO A 76 8.47 4.35 10.31
CA PRO A 76 9.50 5.10 9.60
C PRO A 76 10.05 4.32 8.41
N VAL A 77 10.43 5.05 7.36
CA VAL A 77 11.07 4.52 6.16
C VAL A 77 12.58 4.50 6.40
N ALA A 78 13.18 3.31 6.39
CA ALA A 78 14.63 3.13 6.51
C ALA A 78 15.33 3.37 5.17
N LEU A 79 14.76 2.81 4.10
CA LEU A 79 15.28 2.93 2.73
C LEU A 79 14.13 3.06 1.75
N HIS A 80 14.35 3.76 0.64
CA HIS A 80 13.39 3.77 -0.46
C HIS A 80 14.09 3.90 -1.81
N SER A 81 13.43 3.44 -2.84
CA SER A 81 13.81 3.66 -4.23
C SER A 81 12.53 3.69 -5.07
N ASN A 82 12.59 4.34 -6.21
CA ASN A 82 11.43 4.51 -7.06
C ASN A 82 11.80 4.41 -8.53
N ASP A 83 10.81 4.01 -9.33
CA ASP A 83 10.94 3.90 -10.77
C ASP A 83 9.79 4.65 -11.44
N THR A 84 10.14 5.69 -12.17
CA THR A 84 9.19 6.61 -12.81
C THR A 84 9.36 6.59 -14.32
N GLY A 85 8.24 6.57 -15.04
CA GLY A 85 8.26 6.70 -16.49
C GLY A 85 6.99 6.20 -17.15
N SER A 86 6.98 6.24 -18.48
CA SER A 86 5.86 5.74 -19.30
C SER A 86 6.18 4.35 -19.84
N LYS A 87 5.75 3.32 -19.11
CA LYS A 87 6.04 1.91 -19.45
C LYS A 87 5.01 0.95 -18.85
N THR A 88 5.11 -0.31 -19.24
CA THR A 88 4.27 -1.42 -18.73
C THR A 88 4.95 -2.19 -17.59
N TYR A 89 6.25 -2.05 -17.41
CA TYR A 89 7.03 -2.72 -16.37
C TYR A 89 7.89 -1.71 -15.60
N TYR A 90 7.82 -1.77 -14.27
CA TYR A 90 8.54 -0.93 -13.33
C TYR A 90 9.29 -1.81 -12.36
N ALA A 91 10.50 -1.41 -11.97
CA ALA A 91 11.27 -2.11 -10.96
C ALA A 91 12.16 -1.15 -10.18
N ALA A 92 12.20 -1.32 -8.87
CA ALA A 92 13.11 -0.59 -8.01
C ALA A 92 13.66 -1.51 -6.92
N ASN A 93 14.92 -1.26 -6.53
CA ASN A 93 15.62 -2.01 -5.51
C ASN A 93 16.32 -1.05 -4.54
N PRO A 94 15.67 -0.62 -3.44
CA PRO A 94 16.39 0.01 -2.36
C PRO A 94 17.33 -1.02 -1.70
N SER A 95 18.57 -0.61 -1.43
CA SER A 95 19.48 -1.37 -0.57
C SER A 95 20.40 -0.44 0.22
N GLY A 96 20.65 -0.76 1.49
CA GLY A 96 21.44 0.09 2.37
C GLY A 96 21.57 -0.42 3.80
N CYS A 97 22.33 0.34 4.60
CA CYS A 97 22.47 0.14 6.03
C CYS A 97 21.37 0.90 6.78
N ASP A 98 21.13 0.54 8.04
CA ASP A 98 20.35 1.34 8.99
C ASP A 98 21.13 1.53 10.29
N ASN A 99 22.35 2.06 10.18
CA ASN A 99 23.21 2.46 11.29
C ASN A 99 23.44 1.41 12.39
N GLY A 100 23.55 0.12 12.07
CA GLY A 100 23.74 -0.92 13.07
C GLY A 100 22.45 -1.37 13.78
N ASN A 101 21.27 -0.88 13.37
CA ASN A 101 20.02 -1.13 14.09
C ASN A 101 19.61 -2.62 14.05
N ASN A 102 19.12 -3.09 15.20
CA ASN A 102 18.48 -4.39 15.34
C ASN A 102 16.97 -4.20 15.55
N ALA A 103 16.19 -4.33 14.49
CA ALA A 103 14.77 -4.04 14.50
C ALA A 103 13.98 -4.97 13.56
N SER A 104 12.65 -4.88 13.64
CA SER A 104 11.74 -5.53 12.70
C SER A 104 11.60 -4.66 11.45
N TYR A 105 11.74 -5.24 10.27
CA TYR A 105 11.60 -4.52 8.99
C TYR A 105 10.67 -5.27 8.04
N TYR A 106 10.00 -4.53 7.15
CA TYR A 106 9.24 -5.08 6.04
C TYR A 106 9.47 -4.28 4.76
N GLY A 107 9.32 -4.92 3.61
CA GLY A 107 9.28 -4.26 2.31
C GLY A 107 7.85 -3.82 1.98
N ARG A 108 7.69 -2.68 1.33
CA ARG A 108 6.41 -2.14 0.85
C ARG A 108 6.54 -1.71 -0.61
N ALA A 109 5.63 -2.17 -1.46
CA ALA A 109 5.50 -1.71 -2.84
C ALA A 109 4.17 -1.00 -3.07
N PHE A 110 4.18 0.10 -3.81
CA PHE A 110 2.95 0.78 -4.25
C PHE A 110 3.21 1.71 -5.42
N PHE A 111 2.18 1.99 -6.23
CA PHE A 111 2.23 3.10 -7.17
C PHE A 111 1.84 4.39 -6.45
N THR A 112 2.64 5.45 -6.52
CA THR A 112 2.34 6.72 -5.83
C THR A 112 1.03 7.38 -6.26
N THR A 113 0.47 7.00 -7.41
CA THR A 113 -0.86 7.43 -7.87
C THR A 113 -2.02 6.75 -7.15
N ASN A 114 -1.82 5.61 -6.47
CA ASN A 114 -2.82 4.89 -5.68
C ASN A 114 -2.18 4.22 -4.43
N THR A 115 -2.74 4.43 -3.25
CA THR A 115 -2.13 4.01 -1.97
C THR A 115 -2.37 2.54 -1.60
N THR A 116 -2.48 1.64 -2.57
CA THR A 116 -2.53 0.19 -2.29
C THR A 116 -1.14 -0.27 -1.92
N TYR A 117 -0.95 -0.57 -0.63
CA TYR A 117 0.33 -1.04 -0.11
C TYR A 117 0.42 -2.56 -0.19
N HIS A 118 1.49 -3.04 -0.81
CA HIS A 118 1.84 -4.46 -0.87
C HIS A 118 3.03 -4.69 0.04
N ASP A 119 2.73 -5.11 1.27
CA ASP A 119 3.72 -5.30 2.31
C ASP A 119 4.15 -6.77 2.40
N THR A 120 5.43 -7.00 2.67
CA THR A 120 5.90 -8.32 3.11
C THR A 120 5.54 -8.55 4.58
N SER A 121 5.67 -9.79 5.04
CA SER A 121 5.81 -10.05 6.47
C SER A 121 7.02 -9.30 7.03
N ALA A 122 6.90 -8.82 8.27
CA ALA A 122 8.01 -8.20 8.96
C ALA A 122 8.98 -9.25 9.51
N HIS A 123 10.28 -8.95 9.42
CA HIS A 123 11.36 -9.82 9.88
C HIS A 123 12.36 -9.03 10.70
N LYS A 124 12.84 -9.65 11.79
CA LYS A 124 13.87 -9.07 12.64
C LYS A 124 15.24 -9.20 11.99
N TYR A 125 15.91 -8.09 11.76
CA TYR A 125 17.24 -8.03 11.18
C TYR A 125 18.19 -7.19 12.03
N SER A 126 19.45 -7.62 12.04
CA SER A 126 20.58 -6.76 12.41
C SER A 126 21.14 -6.22 11.11
N VAL A 127 21.03 -4.92 10.93
CA VAL A 127 21.47 -4.21 9.73
C VAL A 127 22.78 -3.52 10.05
N CYS A 128 23.73 -3.51 9.12
CA CYS A 128 25.10 -3.05 9.38
C CYS A 128 25.24 -1.61 9.87
#